data_AF-A0A285NSM3-F1
#
_entry.id   AF-A0A285NSM3-F1
#
_cell.length_a   1.000
_cell.length_b   1.000
_cell.length_c   1.000
_cell.angle_alpha   90.00
_cell.angle_beta   90.00
_cell.angle_gamma   90.00
#
_symmetry.space_group_name_H-M   'P 1'
#
loop_
_entity.id
_entity.type
_entity.pdbx_description
1 polymer ?
#
loop_
_entity_poly.entity_id
_entity_poly.type
_entity_poly.pdbx_seq_one_letter_code
_entity_poly.pdbx_strand_id
1 'polypeptide(L)'
;MRILAALLIVSFAFAVDYLYIAVRVESYDPRTGLMKVTGIAGSCEGKSFNLIAKPGMDPKQIEKRELRVLIDSDHCEDKATYKILER
;
A
#
# COMPACT_ATOMS: atom_id res chain seq x y z
N MET A 1 -40.50 0.62 -16.18
CA MET A 1 -39.40 -0.36 -16.02
C MET A 1 -38.04 0.19 -16.46
N ARG A 2 -37.71 1.46 -16.14
CA ARG A 2 -36.43 2.11 -16.53
C ARG A 2 -35.61 2.64 -15.35
N ILE A 3 -36.17 2.66 -14.14
CA ILE A 3 -35.55 3.23 -12.94
C ILE A 3 -34.76 2.18 -12.16
N LEU A 4 -35.21 0.91 -12.16
CA LEU A 4 -34.53 -0.18 -11.44
C LEU A 4 -33.15 -0.55 -12.01
N ALA A 5 -32.95 -0.41 -13.34
CA ALA A 5 -31.68 -0.70 -13.98
C ALA A 5 -30.60 0.36 -13.70
N ALA A 6 -31.00 1.59 -13.36
CA ALA A 6 -30.07 2.67 -13.05
C ALA A 6 -29.45 2.55 -11.64
N LEU A 7 -30.14 1.90 -10.68
CA LEU A 7 -29.61 1.71 -9.32
C LEU A 7 -28.49 0.65 -9.24
N LEU A 8 -28.45 -0.31 -10.16
CA LEU A 8 -27.42 -1.35 -10.15
C LEU A 8 -26.05 -0.85 -10.62
N ILE A 9 -26.00 0.24 -11.40
CA ILE A 9 -24.76 0.78 -11.97
C ILE A 9 -23.99 1.61 -10.92
N VAL A 10 -24.68 2.17 -9.92
CA VAL A 10 -24.07 3.07 -8.92
C VAL A 10 -23.41 2.31 -7.75
N SER A 11 -23.58 0.98 -7.68
CA SER A 11 -23.13 0.18 -6.53
C SER A 11 -21.69 -0.35 -6.62
N PHE A 12 -21.00 -0.16 -7.75
CA PHE A 12 -19.55 -0.45 -7.86
C PHE A 12 -18.69 0.69 -7.26
N ALA A 13 -19.28 1.51 -6.40
CA ALA A 13 -18.60 2.60 -5.73
C ALA A 13 -17.62 2.05 -4.67
N PHE A 14 -16.40 1.77 -5.13
CA PHE A 14 -15.17 1.91 -4.36
C PHE A 14 -15.17 1.23 -2.98
N ALA A 15 -15.30 -0.09 -2.94
CA ALA A 15 -14.69 -0.85 -1.86
C ALA A 15 -13.17 -0.75 -2.06
N VAL A 16 -12.53 0.27 -1.48
CA VAL A 16 -11.07 0.25 -1.31
C VAL A 16 -10.82 -0.68 -0.14
N ASP A 17 -10.71 -1.96 -0.46
CA ASP A 17 -10.34 -2.98 0.50
C ASP A 17 -8.89 -2.72 0.94
N TYR A 18 -8.68 -2.65 2.25
CA TYR A 18 -7.39 -2.33 2.84
C TYR A 18 -6.63 -3.61 3.18
N LEU A 19 -5.37 -3.70 2.76
CA LEU A 19 -4.56 -4.88 3.02
C LEU A 19 -3.50 -4.59 4.08
N TYR A 20 -3.50 -5.40 5.14
CA TYR A 20 -2.49 -5.36 6.18
C TYR A 20 -1.36 -6.33 5.84
N ILE A 21 -0.14 -5.80 5.67
CA ILE A 21 0.99 -6.53 5.12
C ILE A 21 2.24 -6.37 5.96
N ALA A 22 3.13 -7.35 5.90
CA ALA A 22 4.47 -7.26 6.43
C ALA A 22 5.46 -7.05 5.27
N VAL A 23 6.34 -6.07 5.41
CA VAL A 23 7.31 -5.68 4.38
C VAL A 23 8.68 -5.45 5.00
N ARG A 24 9.74 -5.68 4.23
CA ARG A 24 11.10 -5.25 4.53
C ARG A 24 11.43 -4.01 3.73
N VAL A 25 11.92 -2.96 4.38
CA VAL A 25 12.31 -1.73 3.70
C VAL A 25 13.72 -1.87 3.12
N GLU A 26 13.84 -1.73 1.81
CA GLU A 26 15.11 -1.79 1.09
C GLU A 26 15.79 -0.42 1.04
N SER A 27 15.01 0.65 0.85
CA SER A 27 15.51 2.03 0.80
C SER A 27 14.41 3.03 1.13
N TYR A 28 14.78 4.20 1.66
CA TYR A 28 13.85 5.30 1.93
C TYR A 28 14.42 6.65 1.48
N ASP A 29 13.63 7.43 0.73
CA ASP A 29 13.93 8.83 0.44
C ASP A 29 13.20 9.75 1.45
N PRO A 30 13.92 10.40 2.38
CA PRO A 30 13.31 11.26 3.40
C PRO A 30 12.73 12.55 2.84
N ARG A 31 13.11 12.97 1.62
CA ARG A 31 12.59 14.19 0.99
C ARG A 31 11.19 13.98 0.45
N THR A 32 10.96 12.81 -0.15
CA THR A 32 9.70 12.48 -0.84
C THR A 32 8.81 11.55 -0.02
N GLY A 33 9.35 10.85 0.97
CA GLY A 33 8.64 9.82 1.72
C GLY A 33 8.53 8.49 1.00
N LEU A 34 9.21 8.32 -0.15
CA LEU A 34 9.15 7.10 -0.95
C LEU A 34 10.01 5.99 -0.34
N MET A 35 9.40 4.84 -0.09
CA MET A 35 10.07 3.62 0.37
C MET A 35 10.00 2.56 -0.72
N LYS A 36 11.13 1.91 -1.01
CA LYS A 36 11.14 0.67 -1.77
C LYS A 36 11.11 -0.49 -0.78
N VAL A 37 10.18 -1.42 -0.97
CA VAL A 37 9.98 -2.52 -0.02
C VAL A 37 9.81 -3.85 -0.72
N THR A 38 10.13 -4.92 0.00
CA THR A 38 9.86 -6.31 -0.39
C THR A 38 8.85 -6.90 0.58
N GLY A 39 7.75 -7.47 0.08
CA GLY A 39 6.79 -8.16 0.95
C GLY A 39 7.39 -9.45 1.52
N ILE A 40 7.22 -9.66 2.83
CA ILE A 40 7.80 -10.80 3.55
C ILE A 40 6.77 -11.82 4.04
N ALA A 41 5.47 -11.48 3.98
CA ALA A 41 4.39 -12.41 4.34
C ALA A 41 3.07 -12.01 3.67
N GLY A 42 2.16 -12.98 3.56
CA GLY A 42 0.79 -12.76 3.07
C GLY A 42 0.72 -12.69 1.54
N SER A 43 -0.31 -12.03 1.00
CA SER A 43 -0.56 -11.92 -0.45
C SER A 43 0.51 -11.12 -1.22
N CYS A 44 1.42 -10.45 -0.50
CA CYS A 44 2.48 -9.62 -1.06
C CYS A 44 3.88 -10.25 -0.92
N GLU A 45 3.96 -11.46 -0.36
CA GLU A 45 5.23 -12.16 -0.14
C GLU A 45 6.02 -12.32 -1.45
N GLY A 46 7.31 -11.97 -1.41
CA GLY A 46 8.22 -12.04 -2.56
C GLY A 46 8.07 -10.89 -3.57
N LYS A 47 7.05 -10.03 -3.43
CA LYS A 47 6.84 -8.91 -4.35
C LYS A 47 7.63 -7.68 -3.95
N SER A 48 8.14 -6.95 -4.94
CA SER A 48 8.88 -5.69 -4.73
C SER A 48 8.06 -4.51 -5.24
N PHE A 49 7.72 -3.57 -4.36
CA PHE A 49 6.87 -2.42 -4.69
C PHE A 49 7.28 -1.17 -3.90
N ASN A 50 6.63 -0.04 -4.18
CA ASN A 50 6.88 1.22 -3.49
C ASN A 50 5.77 1.55 -2.52
N LEU A 51 6.13 2.15 -1.38
CA LEU A 51 5.22 2.71 -0.40
C LEU A 51 5.46 4.21 -0.28
N ILE A 52 4.38 4.99 -0.19
CA ILE A 52 4.43 6.41 0.13
C ILE A 52 4.13 6.56 1.62
N ALA A 53 5.13 6.99 2.39
CA ALA A 53 5.01 7.38 3.79
C ALA A 53 5.17 8.90 3.96
N LYS A 54 4.98 9.37 5.19
CA LYS A 54 5.27 10.75 5.54
C LYS A 54 6.77 11.06 5.33
N PRO A 55 7.12 12.18 4.68
CA PRO A 55 8.51 12.61 4.54
C PRO A 55 9.09 13.07 5.89
N GLY A 56 10.42 13.14 5.96
CA GLY A 56 11.15 13.68 7.10
C GLY A 56 11.47 12.68 8.22
N MET A 57 11.20 11.38 8.03
CA MET A 57 11.70 10.36 8.96
C MET A 57 13.21 10.16 8.77
N ASP A 58 13.91 9.69 9.80
CA ASP A 58 15.33 9.35 9.68
C ASP A 58 15.48 8.01 8.93
N PRO A 59 16.17 7.94 7.78
CA PRO A 59 16.38 6.70 7.05
C PRO A 59 16.97 5.58 7.90
N LYS A 60 17.86 5.92 8.86
CA LYS A 60 18.47 4.92 9.76
C LYS A 60 17.48 4.22 10.67
N GLN A 61 16.31 4.82 10.89
CA GLN A 61 15.25 4.22 11.71
C GLN A 61 14.37 3.26 10.92
N ILE A 62 14.43 3.27 9.58
CA ILE A 62 13.45 2.61 8.70
C ILE A 62 14.11 1.62 7.76
N GLU A 63 15.25 1.98 7.17
CA GLU A 63 15.95 1.11 6.22
C GLU A 63 16.34 -0.23 6.87
N LYS A 64 16.18 -1.30 6.10
CA LYS A 64 16.42 -2.70 6.51
C LYS A 64 15.56 -3.17 7.68
N ARG A 65 14.53 -2.42 8.05
CA ARG A 65 13.55 -2.86 9.05
C ARG A 65 12.39 -3.58 8.41
N GLU A 66 11.78 -4.45 9.22
CA GLU A 66 10.50 -5.05 8.92
C GLU A 66 9.40 -4.18 9.50
N LEU A 67 8.45 -3.79 8.64
CA LEU A 67 7.32 -2.97 8.99
C LEU A 67 6.04 -3.76 8.74
N ARG A 68 5.03 -3.52 9.57
CA ARG A 68 3.67 -3.93 9.29
C ARG A 68 2.85 -2.69 8.97
N VAL A 69 2.26 -2.66 7.79
CA VAL A 69 1.59 -1.48 7.25
C VAL A 69 0.22 -1.85 6.69
N LEU A 70 -0.69 -0.88 6.70
CA LEU A 70 -1.96 -0.96 6.01
C LEU A 70 -1.85 -0.15 4.72
N ILE A 71 -2.11 -0.77 3.57
CA ILE A 71 -2.06 -0.12 2.27
C ILE A 71 -3.46 0.11 1.69
N ASP A 72 -3.56 1.09 0.79
CA ASP A 72 -4.77 1.47 0.05
C ASP A 72 -5.06 0.54 -1.16
N SER A 73 -4.90 -0.76 -0.96
CA SER A 73 -5.14 -1.79 -1.98
C SER A 73 -5.47 -3.11 -1.30
N ASP A 74 -6.20 -3.97 -2.00
CA ASP A 74 -6.57 -5.34 -1.62
C ASP A 74 -5.59 -6.40 -2.14
N HIS A 75 -4.77 -6.02 -3.11
CA HIS A 75 -3.74 -6.87 -3.70
C HIS A 75 -2.42 -6.11 -3.88
N CYS A 76 -1.33 -6.87 -4.01
CA CYS A 76 -0.01 -6.35 -4.33
C CYS A 76 0.42 -6.76 -5.74
N GLU A 77 0.99 -5.83 -6.47
CA GLU A 77 1.61 -6.02 -7.77
C GLU A 77 3.08 -5.61 -7.72
N ASP A 78 3.91 -6.27 -8.51
CA ASP A 78 5.32 -5.90 -8.60
C ASP A 78 5.47 -4.52 -9.25
N LYS A 79 6.35 -3.71 -8.64
CA LYS A 79 6.70 -2.33 -9.04
C LYS A 79 5.56 -1.32 -8.91
N ALA A 80 4.40 -1.71 -8.38
CA ALA A 80 3.32 -0.80 -8.07
C ALA A 80 3.70 0.17 -6.93
N THR A 81 2.89 1.20 -6.74
CA THR A 81 3.06 2.19 -5.67
C THR A 81 1.78 2.31 -4.87
N TYR A 82 1.90 2.14 -3.55
CA TYR A 82 0.77 2.21 -2.62
C TYR A 82 1.00 3.29 -1.57
N LYS A 83 -0.06 3.83 -0.98
CA LYS A 83 0.01 4.76 0.14
C LYS A 83 -0.19 4.00 1.44
N ILE A 84 0.60 4.37 2.45
CA ILE A 84 0.38 3.89 3.81
C ILE A 84 -0.78 4.67 4.42
N LEU A 85 -1.74 3.95 5.00
CA LEU A 85 -2.82 4.54 5.77
C LEU A 85 -2.37 4.71 7.23
N GLU A 86 -2.08 5.96 7.59
CA GLU A 86 -1.87 6.35 8.99
C GLU A 86 -3.23 6.34 9.70
N ARG A 87 -3.38 5.53 10.76
CA ARG A 87 -4.53 5.61 11.67
C ARG A 87 -4.34 6.72 12.69
#